data_AF-A0A2R6ASK7-F1
#
_entry.id   AF-A0A2R6ASK7-F1
#
_cell.length_a   1.000
_cell.length_b   1.000
_cell.length_c   1.000
_cell.angle_alpha   90.00
_cell.angle_beta   90.00
_cell.angle_gamma   90.00
#
_symmetry.space_group_name_H-M   'P 1'
#
loop_
_entity.id
_entity.type
_entity.pdbx_description
1 polymer ?
#
loop_
_entity_poly.entity_id
_entity_poly.type
_entity_poly.pdbx_seq_one_letter_code
_entity_poly.pdbx_strand_id
1 'polypeptide(L)' 'MSAPVLLIAGANDPRCPAEEALQAKSKLESLGKRFEFKLYEDEGHGFLKLENKIDAYKRIARFISAHTQNTFD' A
#
# COMPACT_ATOMS: atom_id res chain seq x y z
N MET A 1 11.75 15.53 5.60
CA MET A 1 10.56 14.78 6.05
C MET A 1 10.83 13.27 5.89
N SER A 2 10.58 12.49 6.95
CA SER A 2 10.91 11.05 7.07
C SER A 2 9.68 10.20 7.40
N ALA A 3 8.50 10.58 6.89
CA ALA A 3 7.29 9.83 7.11
C ALA A 3 7.41 8.45 6.42
N PRO A 4 7.05 7.34 7.11
CA PRO A 4 6.94 6.04 6.46
C PRO A 4 5.80 6.06 5.45
N VAL A 5 5.86 5.20 4.43
CA VAL A 5 4.82 5.07 3.39
C VAL A 5 4.28 3.64 3.33
N LEU A 6 2.97 3.48 3.27
CA LEU A 6 2.34 2.22 2.83
C LEU A 6 1.79 2.44 1.42
N LEU A 7 2.28 1.65 0.46
CA LEU A 7 1.84 1.67 -0.93
C LEU A 7 1.10 0.36 -1.26
N ILE A 8 -0.18 0.46 -1.61
CA ILE A 8 -1.02 -0.68 -2.00
C ILE A 8 -1.69 -0.39 -3.35
N ALA A 9 -1.72 -1.37 -4.24
CA ALA A 9 -2.29 -1.23 -5.58
C ALA A 9 -2.83 -2.57 -6.11
N GLY A 10 -3.74 -2.53 -7.08
CA GLY A 10 -4.16 -3.70 -7.86
C GLY A 10 -3.37 -3.79 -9.16
N ALA A 11 -2.97 -4.99 -9.57
CA ALA A 11 -2.17 -5.19 -10.78
C ALA A 11 -2.94 -4.92 -12.09
N ASN A 12 -4.27 -5.09 -12.06
CA ASN A 12 -5.14 -4.97 -13.23
C ASN A 12 -5.96 -3.67 -13.21
N ASP A 13 -5.45 -2.60 -12.58
CA ASP A 13 -6.13 -1.31 -12.51
C ASP A 13 -6.10 -0.62 -13.89
N PRO A 14 -7.25 -0.46 -14.59
CA PRO A 14 -7.27 0.17 -15.90
C PRO A 14 -7.17 1.70 -15.85
N ARG A 15 -7.26 2.30 -14.65
CA ARG A 15 -7.23 3.75 -14.42
C ARG A 15 -5.85 4.22 -13.96
N CYS A 16 -5.15 3.38 -13.20
CA CYS A 16 -3.78 3.60 -12.72
C CYS A 16 -2.96 2.32 -12.91
N PRO A 17 -2.29 2.16 -14.07
CA PRO A 17 -1.53 0.95 -14.38
C PRO A 17 -0.51 0.59 -13.31
N ALA A 18 -0.23 -0.71 -13.13
CA ALA A 18 0.67 -1.21 -12.08
C ALA A 18 2.08 -0.61 -12.18
N GLU A 19 2.51 -0.24 -13.39
CA GLU A 19 3.77 0.44 -13.68
C GLU A 19 3.94 1.72 -12.86
N GLU A 20 2.87 2.46 -12.59
CA GLU A 20 2.92 3.69 -11.78
C GLU A 20 3.28 3.37 -10.32
N ALA A 21 2.67 2.32 -9.75
CA ALA A 21 2.99 1.84 -8.42
C ALA A 21 4.42 1.28 -8.34
N LEU A 22 4.87 0.57 -9.38
CA LEU A 22 6.24 0.05 -9.47
C LEU A 22 7.28 1.18 -9.62
N GLN A 23 6.95 2.24 -10.35
CA GLN A 23 7.78 3.43 -10.45
C GLN A 23 7.92 4.13 -9.09
N ALA A 24 6.81 4.33 -8.37
CA ALA A 24 6.82 4.91 -7.04
C ALA A 24 7.63 4.07 -6.05
N LYS A 25 7.45 2.74 -6.05
CA LYS A 25 8.25 1.78 -5.27
C LYS A 25 9.74 1.94 -5.55
N SER A 26 10.13 1.90 -6.82
CA SER A 26 11.53 2.02 -7.24
C SER A 26 12.14 3.37 -6.82
N LYS A 27 11.36 4.45 -6.89
CA LYS A 27 11.80 5.77 -6.44
C LYS A 27 12.00 5.81 -4.92
N LEU A 28 11.08 5.25 -4.14
CA LEU A 28 11.21 5.14 -2.68
C LEU A 28 12.45 4.32 -2.28
N GLU A 29 12.72 3.21 -2.97
CA GLU A 29 13.93 2.38 -2.79
C GLU A 29 15.21 3.19 -3.07
N SER A 30 15.27 3.86 -4.23
CA SER A 30 16.44 4.67 -4.62
C SER A 30 16.74 5.81 -3.65
N LEU A 31 15.72 6.31 -2.94
CA LEU A 31 15.82 7.39 -1.96
C LEU A 31 16.08 6.87 -0.54
N GLY A 32 16.22 5.55 -0.35
CA GLY A 32 16.41 4.93 0.96
C GLY A 32 15.27 5.21 1.94
N LYS A 33 14.03 5.36 1.44
CA LYS A 33 12.86 5.64 2.28
C LYS A 33 12.37 4.37 2.97
N ARG A 34 11.77 4.54 4.14
CA ARG A 34 11.05 3.46 4.83
C ARG A 34 9.66 3.33 4.22
N PHE A 35 9.36 2.18 3.63
CA PHE A 35 8.03 1.93 3.07
C PHE A 35 7.66 0.45 3.12
N GLU A 36 6.35 0.17 3.07
CA GLU A 36 5.76 -1.13 2.80
C GLU A 36 5.08 -1.09 1.42
N PHE A 37 5.19 -2.17 0.64
CA PHE A 37 4.55 -2.27 -0.68
C PHE A 37 3.77 -3.58 -0.80
N LYS A 38 2.54 -3.50 -1.34
CA LYS A 38 1.73 -4.66 -1.69
C LYS A 38 0.98 -4.44 -3.01
N LEU A 39 1.30 -5.28 -4.00
CA LEU A 39 0.52 -5.43 -5.22
C LEU A 39 -0.43 -6.62 -5.07
N TYR A 40 -1.70 -6.41 -5.41
CA TYR A 40 -2.72 -7.46 -5.48
C TYR A 40 -2.89 -7.87 -6.95
N GLU A 41 -2.27 -9.00 -7.31
CA GLU A 41 -2.18 -9.51 -8.70
C GLU A 41 -3.55 -9.79 -9.34
N ASP A 42 -4.57 -10.01 -8.52
CA ASP A 42 -5.91 -10.41 -8.90
C ASP A 42 -6.98 -9.33 -8.66
N GLU A 43 -6.55 -8.07 -8.50
CA GLU A 43 -7.39 -6.90 -8.27
C GLU A 43 -7.11 -5.78 -9.28
N GLY A 44 -8.00 -4.77 -9.33
CA GLY A 44 -7.88 -3.57 -10.16
C GLY A 44 -7.91 -2.28 -9.36
N HIS A 45 -8.70 -1.29 -9.79
CA HIS A 45 -8.77 0.04 -9.16
C HIS A 45 -9.33 0.07 -7.72
N GLY A 46 -9.95 -1.03 -7.32
CA GLY A 46 -10.33 -1.29 -5.94
C GLY A 46 -10.23 -2.77 -5.69
N PHE A 47 -10.22 -3.15 -4.42
CA PHE A 47 -10.21 -4.56 -4.03
C PHE A 47 -11.65 -5.05 -3.97
N LEU A 48 -11.99 -6.09 -4.73
CA LEU A 48 -13.32 -6.69 -4.75
C LEU A 48 -13.37 -7.95 -3.88
N LYS A 49 -12.34 -8.78 -3.92
CA LYS A 49 -12.27 -10.04 -3.17
C LYS A 49 -12.19 -9.73 -1.68
N LEU A 50 -12.97 -10.48 -0.89
CA LEU A 50 -13.10 -10.21 0.54
C LEU A 50 -11.77 -10.40 1.27
N GLU A 51 -11.01 -11.42 0.90
CA GLU A 51 -9.69 -11.72 1.43
C GLU A 51 -8.70 -10.57 1.19
N ASN A 52 -8.71 -9.96 0.01
CA ASN A 52 -7.85 -8.84 -0.34
C ASN A 52 -8.26 -7.56 0.39
N LYS A 53 -9.57 -7.30 0.51
CA LYS A 53 -10.10 -6.21 1.35
C LYS A 53 -9.66 -6.35 2.80
N ILE A 54 -9.80 -7.55 3.38
CA ILE A 54 -9.42 -7.84 4.77
C ILE A 54 -7.91 -7.63 4.97
N ASP A 55 -7.08 -8.16 4.07
CA ASP A 55 -5.63 -7.98 4.13
C ASP A 55 -5.24 -6.49 4.01
N ALA A 56 -5.81 -5.77 3.05
CA ALA A 56 -5.56 -4.34 2.86
C ALA A 56 -5.93 -3.52 4.09
N TYR A 57 -7.12 -3.72 4.67
CA TYR A 57 -7.53 -3.01 5.87
C TYR A 57 -6.69 -3.36 7.10
N LYS A 58 -6.29 -4.63 7.26
CA LYS A 58 -5.36 -5.03 8.33
C LYS A 58 -4.01 -4.34 8.19
N ARG A 59 -3.45 -4.24 6.98
CA ARG A 59 -2.20 -3.52 6.70
C ARG A 59 -2.33 -2.04 7.03
N ILE A 60 -3.40 -1.40 6.56
CA ILE A 60 -3.68 0.02 6.83
C ILE A 60 -3.77 0.27 8.34
N ALA A 61 -4.59 -0.51 9.05
CA ALA A 61 -4.78 -0.36 10.49
C ALA A 61 -3.47 -0.56 11.26
N ARG A 62 -2.71 -1.62 10.95
CA ARG A 62 -1.40 -1.89 11.55
C ARG A 62 -0.41 -0.77 11.27
N PHE A 63 -0.34 -0.30 10.04
CA PHE A 63 0.60 0.73 9.61
C PHE A 63 0.34 2.06 10.32
N ILE A 64 -0.93 2.48 10.39
CA ILE A 64 -1.33 3.69 11.09
C ILE A 64 -1.01 3.55 12.59
N SER A 65 -1.45 2.46 13.23
CA SER A 65 -1.21 2.21 14.66
C SER A 65 0.30 2.24 15.00
N ALA A 66 1.14 1.65 14.16
CA ALA A 66 2.59 1.63 14.35
C ALA A 66 3.28 3.00 14.19
N HIS A 67 2.64 3.97 13.54
CA HIS A 67 3.30 5.21 13.09
C HIS A 67 2.63 6.51 13.54
N THR A 68 1.43 6.48 14.12
CA THR A 68 0.73 7.71 14.56
C THR A 68 0.43 7.78 16.06
N GLN A 69 0.86 6.80 16.86
CA GLN A 69 0.58 6.73 18.31
C GLN A 69 -0.91 6.82 18.69
N ASN A 70 -1.83 6.49 17.79
CA ASN A 70 -3.23 6.28 18.16
C ASN A 70 -3.42 4.85 18.66
N THR A 71 -3.17 4.64 19.95
CA THR A 71 -3.92 3.63 20.71
C THR A 71 -5.35 4.13 20.82
N PHE A 72 -6.27 3.48 20.10
CA PHE A 72 -7.69 3.65 20.38
C PHE A 72 -7.98 2.85 21.67
N ASP A 73 -7.70 3.48 22.81
CA ASP A 73 -8.20 3.02 24.11
C ASP A 73 -9.69 3.36 24.25
#